data_AF-A0A2V8IMJ9-F1
#
_entry.id   AF-A0A2V8IMJ9-F1
#
_cell.length_a   1.000
_cell.length_b   1.000
_cell.length_c   1.000
_cell.angle_alpha   90.00
_cell.angle_beta   90.00
_cell.angle_gamma   90.00
#
_symmetry.space_group_name_H-M   'P 1'
#
loop_
_entity.id
_entity.type
_entity.pdbx_description
1 polymer ?
#
loop_
_entity_poly.entity_id
_entity_poly.type
_entity_poly.pdbx_seq_one_letter_code
_entity_poly.pdbx_strand_id
1 'polypeptide(L)'
;MDPTDRWKGWVTALDPESGAIKWKVQTPKPMVAGITATAGGMVFTGNLDGDVLAFDAQTGKAVWQSATGKAVGGGVISYEVGGRQFVAAAVGLNSKIWPVTGGSARVVVYGLP
;
A
#
# COMPACT_ATOMS: atom_id res chain seq x y z
N MET A 1 22.21 7.29 9.02
CA MET A 1 20.89 7.10 8.36
C MET A 1 20.46 8.43 7.79
N ASP A 2 19.76 8.42 6.66
CA ASP A 2 19.18 9.64 6.11
C ASP A 2 18.15 10.24 7.09
N PRO A 3 17.98 11.57 7.10
CA PRO A 3 16.87 12.23 7.78
C PRO A 3 15.51 11.61 7.39
N THR A 4 14.58 11.49 8.34
CA THR A 4 13.30 10.77 8.16
C THR A 4 12.39 11.39 7.10
N ASP A 5 12.48 12.70 6.91
CA ASP A 5 11.81 13.45 5.84
C ASP A 5 12.29 13.07 4.43
N ARG A 6 13.49 12.48 4.33
CA ARG A 6 14.08 12.01 3.06
C ARG A 6 13.82 10.54 2.78
N TRP A 7 13.25 9.79 3.71
CA TRP A 7 13.02 8.37 3.50
C TRP A 7 12.04 8.12 2.35
N LYS A 8 12.40 7.14 1.51
CA LYS A 8 11.62 6.72 0.34
C LYS A 8 11.24 5.26 0.47
N GLY A 9 10.27 4.85 -0.34
CA GLY A 9 9.92 3.45 -0.50
C GLY A 9 10.06 3.02 -1.96
N TRP A 10 9.85 1.74 -2.20
CA TRP A 10 9.75 1.20 -3.53
C TRP A 10 8.65 0.15 -3.59
N VAL A 11 7.96 0.11 -4.73
CA VAL A 11 7.15 -1.04 -5.14
C VAL A 11 7.82 -1.62 -6.36
N THR A 12 8.08 -2.93 -6.35
CA THR A 12 8.81 -3.61 -7.42
C THR A 12 8.01 -4.83 -7.87
N ALA A 13 7.81 -4.98 -9.17
CA ALA A 13 7.37 -6.23 -9.75
C ALA A 13 8.53 -6.97 -10.39
N LEU A 14 8.57 -8.26 -10.13
CA LEU A 14 9.57 -9.18 -10.64
C LEU A 14 8.87 -10.25 -11.47
N ASP A 15 9.56 -10.74 -12.48
CA ASP A 15 9.25 -12.02 -13.07
C ASP A 15 9.63 -13.15 -12.09
N PRO A 16 8.70 -14.04 -11.70
CA PRO A 16 8.99 -15.03 -10.67
C PRO A 16 9.94 -16.15 -11.14
N GLU A 17 10.03 -16.40 -12.45
CA GLU A 17 10.90 -17.46 -12.99
C GLU A 17 12.33 -16.95 -13.18
N SER A 18 12.48 -15.80 -13.83
CA SER A 18 13.79 -15.23 -14.17
C SER A 18 14.36 -14.27 -13.12
N GLY A 19 13.52 -13.77 -12.20
CA GLY A 19 13.88 -12.71 -11.25
C GLY A 19 14.02 -11.32 -11.89
N ALA A 20 13.72 -11.18 -13.18
CA ALA A 20 13.88 -9.92 -13.89
C ALA A 20 12.91 -8.85 -13.37
N ILE A 21 13.39 -7.62 -13.16
CA ILE A 21 12.52 -6.50 -12.79
C ILE A 21 11.66 -6.11 -13.99
N LYS A 22 10.34 -6.29 -13.87
CA LYS A 22 9.37 -5.83 -14.88
C LYS A 22 9.18 -4.32 -14.77
N TRP A 23 9.02 -3.84 -13.55
CA TRP A 23 8.97 -2.42 -13.24
C TRP A 23 9.35 -2.17 -11.77
N LYS A 24 9.82 -0.95 -11.50
CA LYS A 24 10.15 -0.47 -10.16
C LYS A 24 9.74 0.97 -10.02
N VAL A 25 8.93 1.27 -9.01
CA VAL A 25 8.46 2.62 -8.71
C VAL A 25 9.03 3.05 -7.38
N GLN A 26 9.71 4.20 -7.37
CA GLN A 26 10.09 4.85 -6.13
C GLN A 26 8.91 5.66 -5.62
N THR A 27 8.54 5.45 -4.36
CA THR A 27 7.46 6.19 -3.70
C THR A 27 8.06 7.33 -2.87
N PRO A 28 7.32 8.44 -2.70
CA PRO A 28 7.83 9.59 -1.95
C PRO A 28 8.04 9.30 -0.46
N LYS A 29 7.46 8.19 0.04
CA LYS A 29 7.42 7.78 1.43
C LYS A 29 7.63 6.27 1.58
N PRO A 30 8.14 5.79 2.72
CA PRO A 30 8.39 4.36 2.95
C PRO A 30 7.13 3.51 2.78
N MET A 31 7.26 2.42 2.04
CA MET A 31 6.24 1.40 1.84
C MET A 31 6.52 0.26 2.82
N VAL A 32 5.68 0.10 3.83
CA VAL A 32 5.85 -0.95 4.85
C VAL A 32 4.65 -1.90 4.93
N ALA A 33 3.52 -1.50 4.35
CA ALA A 33 2.33 -2.34 4.29
C ALA A 33 2.52 -3.52 3.33
N GLY A 34 1.77 -4.58 3.57
CA GLY A 34 1.72 -5.71 2.65
C GLY A 34 1.25 -5.30 1.24
N ILE A 35 1.52 -6.18 0.27
CA ILE A 35 1.10 -6.03 -1.11
C ILE A 35 -0.09 -6.97 -1.37
N THR A 36 -1.15 -6.45 -1.99
CA THR A 36 -2.31 -7.25 -2.43
C THR A 36 -2.52 -7.08 -3.92
N ALA A 37 -2.20 -8.11 -4.70
CA ALA A 37 -2.54 -8.16 -6.11
C ALA A 37 -3.98 -8.69 -6.29
N THR A 38 -4.67 -8.20 -7.31
CA THR A 38 -6.03 -8.62 -7.67
C THR A 38 -6.08 -9.11 -9.12
N ALA A 39 -7.01 -10.00 -9.43
CA ALA A 39 -7.24 -10.48 -10.80
C ALA A 39 -7.70 -9.36 -11.76
N GLY A 40 -8.23 -8.25 -11.23
CA GLY A 40 -8.60 -7.05 -12.00
C GLY A 40 -7.41 -6.20 -12.45
N GLY A 41 -6.17 -6.66 -12.26
CA GLY A 41 -4.97 -5.94 -12.74
C GLY A 41 -4.52 -4.80 -11.83
N MET A 42 -4.95 -4.79 -10.57
CA MET A 42 -4.54 -3.78 -9.59
C MET A 42 -3.71 -4.40 -8.46
N VAL A 43 -2.73 -3.62 -7.98
CA VAL A 43 -1.91 -3.93 -6.80
C VAL A 43 -2.13 -2.86 -5.74
N PHE A 44 -2.60 -3.27 -4.56
CA PHE A 44 -2.86 -2.39 -3.43
C PHE A 44 -1.79 -2.53 -2.34
N THR A 45 -1.47 -1.41 -1.68
CA THR A 45 -0.56 -1.33 -0.53
C THR A 45 -0.72 0.02 0.17
N GLY A 46 0.17 0.38 1.08
CA GLY A 46 0.17 1.68 1.74
C GLY A 46 1.50 2.08 2.34
N ASN A 47 1.58 3.36 2.70
CA ASN A 47 2.81 4.00 3.16
C ASN A 47 2.71 4.52 4.60
N LEU A 48 3.86 4.94 5.15
CA LEU A 48 3.95 5.49 6.51
C LEU A 48 3.31 6.88 6.68
N ASP A 49 3.03 7.61 5.60
CA ASP A 49 2.29 8.89 5.65
C ASP A 49 0.77 8.69 5.71
N GLY A 50 0.32 7.44 5.56
CA GLY A 50 -1.09 7.06 5.69
C GLY A 50 -1.86 7.02 4.38
N ASP A 51 -1.17 6.95 3.25
CA ASP A 51 -1.81 6.68 1.97
C ASP A 51 -2.04 5.18 1.78
N VAL A 52 -3.27 4.82 1.41
CA VAL A 52 -3.57 3.56 0.73
C VAL A 52 -3.47 3.84 -0.77
N LEU A 53 -2.71 3.03 -1.48
CA LEU A 53 -2.32 3.24 -2.88
C LEU A 53 -2.74 2.05 -3.71
N ALA A 54 -3.12 2.30 -4.97
CA ALA A 54 -3.27 1.27 -5.97
C ALA A 54 -2.43 1.58 -7.21
N PHE A 55 -1.77 0.54 -7.72
CA PHE A 55 -0.94 0.58 -8.91
C PHE A 55 -1.51 -0.35 -9.97
N ASP A 56 -1.40 0.03 -11.24
CA ASP A 56 -1.60 -0.87 -12.35
C ASP A 56 -0.53 -1.98 -12.30
N ALA A 57 -0.96 -3.25 -12.30
CA ALA A 57 -0.09 -4.39 -12.07
C ALA A 57 0.93 -4.62 -13.20
N GLN A 58 0.63 -4.17 -14.42
CA GLN A 58 1.48 -4.39 -15.59
C GLN A 58 2.56 -3.31 -15.73
N THR A 59 2.23 -2.07 -15.37
CA THR A 59 3.08 -0.90 -15.62
C THR A 59 3.67 -0.31 -14.35
N GLY A 60 3.11 -0.63 -13.18
CA GLY A 60 3.47 0.01 -11.91
C GLY A 60 2.94 1.45 -11.78
N LYS A 61 2.17 1.97 -12.75
CA LYS A 61 1.63 3.33 -12.67
C LYS A 61 0.66 3.43 -11.49
N ALA A 62 0.83 4.43 -10.62
CA ALA A 62 -0.17 4.73 -9.60
C ALA A 62 -1.48 5.18 -10.27
N VAL A 63 -2.58 4.50 -9.96
CA VAL A 63 -3.91 4.75 -10.56
C VAL A 63 -4.93 5.26 -9.54
N TRP A 64 -4.67 5.08 -8.25
CA TRP A 64 -5.53 5.55 -7.18
C TRP A 64 -4.76 5.75 -5.87
N GLN A 65 -5.24 6.70 -5.06
CA GLN A 65 -4.72 6.98 -3.73
C GLN A 65 -5.85 7.45 -2.81
N SER A 66 -5.80 7.05 -1.54
CA SER A 66 -6.63 7.61 -0.47
C SER A 66 -5.79 7.93 0.75
N ALA A 67 -5.80 9.18 1.17
CA ALA A 67 -5.15 9.63 2.39
C ALA A 67 -6.05 9.32 3.60
N THR A 68 -5.59 8.42 4.47
CA THR A 68 -6.33 8.02 5.68
C THR A 68 -5.94 8.85 6.92
N GLY A 69 -4.90 9.67 6.78
CA GLY A 69 -4.29 10.48 7.83
C GLY A 69 -3.53 9.68 8.89
N LYS A 70 -3.37 8.36 8.69
CA LYS A 70 -2.74 7.45 9.66
C LYS A 70 -1.88 6.42 8.95
N ALA A 71 -0.65 6.23 9.41
CA ALA A 71 0.32 5.31 8.82
C ALA A 71 -0.29 3.92 8.53
N VAL A 72 -0.07 3.43 7.31
CA VAL A 72 -0.49 2.10 6.88
C VAL A 72 0.70 1.14 7.08
N GLY A 73 0.64 0.36 8.15
CA GLY A 73 1.68 -0.60 8.51
C GLY A 73 1.27 -2.06 8.40
N GLY A 74 -0.03 -2.32 8.29
CA GLY A 74 -0.60 -3.67 8.29
C GLY A 74 -0.84 -4.23 6.89
N GLY A 75 -1.63 -5.31 6.85
CA GLY A 75 -2.11 -5.88 5.60
C GLY A 75 -3.18 -4.99 4.95
N VAL A 76 -3.14 -4.96 3.63
CA VAL A 76 -4.31 -4.69 2.80
C VAL A 76 -4.89 -6.04 2.40
N ILE A 77 -6.21 -6.16 2.25
CA ILE A 77 -6.87 -7.37 1.74
C ILE A 77 -7.95 -6.99 0.73
N SER A 78 -8.30 -7.93 -0.14
CA SER A 78 -9.47 -7.88 -1.00
C SER A 78 -10.43 -9.00 -0.61
N TYR A 79 -11.74 -8.73 -0.60
CA TYR A 79 -12.78 -9.70 -0.30
C TYR A 79 -14.08 -9.35 -1.03
N GLU A 80 -15.05 -10.26 -1.04
CA GLU A 80 -16.36 -10.05 -1.67
C GLU A 80 -17.49 -10.26 -0.66
N VAL A 81 -18.52 -9.42 -0.73
CA VAL A 81 -19.79 -9.59 -0.01
C VAL A 81 -20.93 -9.26 -0.94
N GLY A 82 -21.86 -10.21 -1.14
CA GLY A 82 -23.05 -9.99 -1.96
C GLY A 82 -22.73 -9.62 -3.42
N GLY A 83 -21.72 -10.25 -4.02
CA GLY A 83 -21.30 -9.98 -5.40
C GLY A 83 -20.51 -8.68 -5.58
N ARG A 84 -20.17 -7.98 -4.50
CA ARG A 84 -19.40 -6.73 -4.53
C ARG A 84 -18.03 -6.93 -3.91
N GLN A 85 -16.99 -6.56 -4.65
CA GLN A 85 -15.62 -6.57 -4.16
C GLN A 85 -15.34 -5.35 -3.28
N PHE A 86 -14.59 -5.58 -2.21
CA PHE A 86 -14.12 -4.57 -1.28
C PHE A 86 -12.62 -4.73 -1.02
N VAL A 87 -11.97 -3.61 -0.69
CA VAL A 87 -10.59 -3.56 -0.24
C VAL A 87 -10.57 -3.01 1.19
N ALA A 88 -9.97 -3.75 2.12
CA ALA A 88 -9.80 -3.29 3.51
C ALA A 88 -8.33 -3.09 3.84
N ALA A 89 -8.03 -2.00 4.55
CA ALA A 89 -6.69 -1.67 5.02
C ALA A 89 -6.69 -1.39 6.53
N ALA A 90 -5.75 -2.00 7.24
CA ALA A 90 -5.47 -1.64 8.63
C ALA A 90 -4.57 -0.40 8.69
N VAL A 91 -5.06 0.67 9.33
CA VAL A 91 -4.36 1.96 9.44
C VAL A 91 -4.19 2.37 10.90
N GLY A 92 -3.23 3.26 11.16
CA GLY A 92 -2.88 3.66 12.53
C GLY A 92 -1.83 2.76 13.16
N LEU A 93 -0.79 2.43 12.40
CA LEU A 93 0.39 1.75 12.92
C LEU A 93 0.94 2.50 14.14
N ASN A 94 1.12 1.79 15.25
CA ASN A 94 1.94 2.25 16.37
C ASN A 94 3.26 1.46 16.33
N SER A 95 4.39 2.16 16.20
CA SER A 95 5.70 1.52 16.04
C SER A 95 6.76 2.18 16.92
N LYS A 96 7.66 1.38 17.48
CA LYS A 96 8.90 1.85 18.12
C LYS A 96 10.07 1.98 17.14
N ILE A 97 9.90 1.47 15.92
CA ILE A 97 10.93 1.45 14.86
C ILE A 97 10.66 2.59 13.87
N TRP A 98 9.41 2.73 13.45
CA TRP A 98 9.00 3.73 12.46
C TRP A 98 8.53 5.01 13.15
N PRO A 99 9.05 6.20 12.76
CA PRO A 99 8.65 7.49 13.31
C PRO A 99 7.31 7.91 12.69
N VAL A 100 6.23 7.29 13.15
CA VAL A 100 4.87 7.56 12.68
C VAL A 100 4.08 8.34 13.71
N THR A 101 3.18 9.19 13.25
CA THR A 101 2.18 9.81 14.12
C THR A 101 1.27 8.70 14.65
N GLY A 102 1.46 8.34 15.92
CA GLY A 102 0.65 7.34 16.60
C GLY A 102 -0.82 7.75 16.67
N GLY A 103 -1.70 6.78 16.94
CA GLY A 103 -3.12 7.03 17.12
C GLY A 103 -3.96 5.77 17.13
N SER A 104 -5.28 5.91 17.26
CA SER A 104 -6.20 4.77 17.28
C SER A 104 -6.19 4.01 15.96
N ALA A 105 -5.86 2.72 16.02
CA ALA A 105 -5.93 1.83 14.87
C ALA A 105 -7.39 1.67 14.43
N ARG A 106 -7.60 1.53 13.12
CA ARG A 106 -8.92 1.25 12.52
C ARG A 106 -8.77 0.50 11.21
N VAL A 107 -9.86 -0.11 10.76
CA VAL A 107 -9.99 -0.65 9.40
C VAL A 107 -10.71 0.38 8.55
N VAL A 108 -10.16 0.68 7.38
CA VAL A 108 -10.85 1.45 6.33
C VAL A 108 -11.22 0.50 5.21
N VAL A 109 -12.46 0.58 4.74
CA VAL A 109 -13.00 -0.27 3.67
C VAL A 109 -13.37 0.59 2.47
N TYR A 110 -12.93 0.16 1.29
CA TYR A 110 -13.19 0.78 0.00
C TYR A 110 -13.99 -0.18 -0.87
N GLY A 111 -14.90 0.36 -1.68
CA GLY A 111 -15.64 -0.38 -2.70
C GLY A 111 -16.07 0.58 -3.81
N LEU A 112 -16.29 0.05 -5.01
CA LEU A 112 -16.92 0.83 -6.07
C LEU A 112 -18.41 1.06 -5.72
N PRO A 113 -19.02 2.16 -6.23
CA PRO A 113 -20.41 2.49 -6.00
C PRO A 113 -21.37 1.31 -6.20
#